data_AF-A0A0J6WSW3-F1
#
_entry.id   AF-A0A0J6WSW3-F1
#
_cell.length_a   1.000
_cell.length_b   1.000
_cell.length_c   1.000
_cell.angle_alpha   90.00
_cell.angle_beta   90.00
_cell.angle_gamma   90.00
#
_symmetry.space_group_name_H-M   'P 1'
#
loop_
_entity.id
_entity.type
_entity.pdbx_description
1 polymer ?
#
loop_
_entity_poly.entity_id
_entity_poly.type
_entity_poly.pdbx_seq_one_letter_code
_entity_poly.pdbx_strand_id
1 'polypeptide(L)'
;MLLLDVPYGEKDTVKALGAKWNSEIKRWYVKNRSDYYKFLKWILNKTNNGEIEFLCDYIYIVESKQICYKCRQETPVICFGVERSFCLDYESYYDEDNNLLNQSETESVEFDNEIHIMPAFSPIPESLLKYLEQHFHYHMGYSNFRGCSYLANHCHRCGKLQGNHFLFDEPESPFYIDSAKAAAQLKLYQIFLPYDLPVYAEITFGSEDMYIKKCAPIYRLDIHTNKVELESEPVLSLDEILNLSSGTYFSIK
;
A
#
# COMPACT_ATOMS: atom_id res chain seq x y z
N MET A 1 2.43 10.52 -12.63
CA MET A 1 2.67 10.02 -14.01
C MET A 1 2.55 8.52 -13.98
N LEU A 2 1.84 7.92 -14.93
CA LEU A 2 1.56 6.49 -14.98
C LEU A 2 2.30 5.83 -16.14
N LEU A 3 2.90 4.66 -15.90
CA LEU A 3 3.46 3.83 -16.97
C LEU A 3 2.40 2.85 -17.50
N LEU A 4 2.45 2.58 -18.80
CA LEU A 4 1.55 1.65 -19.48
C LEU A 4 2.32 0.49 -20.09
N ASP A 5 1.79 -0.72 -19.93
CA ASP A 5 2.27 -1.92 -20.62
C ASP A 5 1.43 -2.13 -21.89
N VAL A 6 1.89 -1.54 -23.00
CA VAL A 6 1.16 -1.48 -24.27
C VAL A 6 1.72 -2.50 -25.26
N PRO A 7 0.90 -3.45 -25.77
CA PRO A 7 1.30 -4.32 -26.86
C PRO A 7 1.73 -3.53 -28.10
N TYR A 8 2.75 -4.01 -28.83
CA TYR A 8 3.32 -3.28 -29.98
C TYR A 8 2.27 -2.86 -31.03
N GLY A 9 1.25 -3.69 -31.27
CA GLY A 9 0.18 -3.41 -32.23
C GLY A 9 -0.78 -2.28 -31.82
N GLU A 10 -0.79 -1.87 -30.55
CA GLU A 10 -1.71 -0.86 -30.02
C GLU A 10 -1.05 0.51 -29.78
N LYS A 11 0.20 0.66 -30.24
CA LYS A 11 1.01 1.88 -30.07
C LYS A 11 0.34 3.13 -30.65
N ASP A 12 -0.32 3.00 -31.80
CA ASP A 12 -0.94 4.13 -32.48
C ASP A 12 -2.24 4.55 -31.76
N THR A 13 -2.93 3.58 -31.15
CA THR A 13 -4.11 3.80 -30.31
C THR A 13 -3.78 4.61 -29.07
N VAL A 14 -2.81 4.16 -28.26
CA VAL A 14 -2.44 4.88 -27.02
C VAL A 14 -1.86 6.25 -27.30
N LYS A 15 -1.14 6.41 -28.43
CA LYS A 15 -0.61 7.70 -28.88
C LYS A 15 -1.74 8.67 -29.26
N ALA A 16 -2.76 8.20 -29.97
CA ALA A 16 -3.93 9.00 -30.33
C ALA A 16 -4.71 9.45 -29.08
N LEU A 17 -4.73 8.64 -28.02
CA LEU A 17 -5.31 8.97 -26.72
C LEU A 17 -4.45 9.93 -25.88
N GLY A 18 -3.24 10.26 -26.33
CA GLY A 18 -2.37 11.25 -25.68
C GLY A 18 -1.22 10.67 -24.84
N ALA A 19 -1.04 9.34 -24.80
CA ALA A 19 0.14 8.74 -24.17
C ALA A 19 1.42 9.14 -24.91
N LYS A 20 2.51 9.19 -24.16
CA LYS A 20 3.84 9.55 -24.66
C LYS A 20 4.79 8.38 -24.52
N TRP A 21 5.74 8.28 -25.44
CA TRP A 21 6.79 7.26 -25.39
C TRP A 21 8.00 7.81 -24.64
N ASN A 22 8.47 7.09 -23.61
CA ASN A 22 9.75 7.34 -22.98
C ASN A 22 10.78 6.36 -23.55
N SER A 23 11.75 6.88 -24.30
CA SER A 23 12.79 6.09 -24.97
C SER A 23 13.86 5.53 -24.04
N GLU A 24 14.06 6.14 -22.86
CA GLU A 24 15.08 5.70 -21.89
C GLU A 24 14.66 4.40 -21.21
N ILE A 25 13.43 4.39 -20.68
CA ILE A 25 12.85 3.20 -20.03
C ILE A 25 12.07 2.29 -21.00
N LYS A 26 11.95 2.72 -22.27
CA LYS A 26 11.22 2.02 -23.34
C LYS A 26 9.79 1.64 -22.95
N ARG A 27 9.05 2.60 -22.41
CA ARG A 27 7.64 2.42 -22.00
C ARG A 27 6.78 3.61 -22.41
N TRP A 28 5.49 3.34 -22.62
CA TRP A 28 4.47 4.37 -22.77
C TRP A 28 4.11 4.94 -21.40
N TYR A 29 3.73 6.21 -21.35
CA TYR A 29 3.32 6.86 -20.12
C TYR A 29 2.24 7.91 -20.34
N VAL A 30 1.46 8.15 -19.29
CA VAL A 30 0.44 9.19 -19.21
C VAL A 30 0.88 10.24 -18.20
N LYS A 31 0.93 11.50 -18.64
CA LYS A 31 1.47 12.59 -17.81
C LYS A 31 0.46 13.06 -16.76
N ASN A 32 -0.79 13.28 -17.16
CA ASN A 32 -1.82 13.88 -16.31
C ASN A 32 -2.74 12.78 -15.74
N ARG A 33 -3.02 12.83 -14.44
CA ARG A 33 -3.92 11.89 -13.75
C ARG A 33 -5.34 11.93 -14.29
N SER A 34 -5.81 13.13 -14.67
CA SER A 34 -7.10 13.34 -15.34
C SER A 34 -7.25 12.61 -16.67
N ASP A 35 -6.19 12.02 -17.23
CA ASP A 35 -6.27 11.22 -18.46
C ASP A 35 -6.24 9.71 -18.19
N TYR A 36 -6.05 9.25 -16.95
CA TYR A 36 -5.82 7.81 -16.64
C TYR A 36 -7.00 6.93 -17.04
N TYR A 37 -8.23 7.40 -16.87
CA TYR A 37 -9.45 6.69 -17.25
C TYR A 37 -9.47 6.28 -18.74
N LYS A 38 -8.84 7.07 -19.62
CA LYS A 38 -8.74 6.75 -21.06
C LYS A 38 -7.90 5.51 -21.34
N PHE A 39 -7.10 5.06 -20.37
CA PHE A 39 -6.12 4.00 -20.52
C PHE A 39 -6.44 2.74 -19.69
N LEU A 40 -7.64 2.62 -19.11
CA LEU A 40 -8.04 1.48 -18.25
C LEU A 40 -7.68 0.10 -18.83
N LYS A 41 -7.83 -0.06 -20.15
CA LYS A 41 -7.44 -1.26 -20.92
C LYS A 41 -6.00 -1.72 -20.65
N TRP A 42 -5.06 -0.80 -20.46
CA TRP A 42 -3.62 -1.07 -20.35
C TRP A 42 -3.05 -0.99 -18.92
N ILE A 43 -3.88 -0.67 -17.92
CA ILE A 43 -3.41 -0.42 -16.55
C ILE A 43 -3.24 -1.73 -15.76
N LEU A 44 -4.32 -2.52 -15.67
CA LEU A 44 -4.34 -3.83 -15.03
C LEU A 44 -5.07 -4.86 -15.91
N ASN A 45 -4.94 -4.71 -17.24
CA ASN A 45 -5.70 -5.47 -18.25
C ASN A 45 -7.22 -5.39 -18.02
N LYS A 46 -7.72 -4.21 -17.67
CA LYS A 46 -9.12 -4.04 -17.29
C LYS A 46 -9.96 -3.52 -18.43
N THR A 47 -11.03 -4.24 -18.73
CA THR A 47 -12.01 -3.88 -19.77
C THR A 47 -13.42 -3.73 -19.21
N ASN A 48 -13.64 -4.00 -17.92
CA ASN A 48 -14.96 -4.08 -17.29
C ASN A 48 -15.00 -3.20 -16.03
N ASN A 49 -16.20 -2.79 -15.60
CA ASN A 49 -16.41 -1.90 -14.45
C ASN A 49 -15.66 -2.32 -13.19
N GLY A 50 -15.29 -1.34 -12.38
CA GLY A 50 -14.73 -1.55 -11.06
C GLY A 50 -13.89 -0.39 -10.57
N GLU A 51 -13.11 -0.66 -9.54
CA GLU A 51 -12.32 0.34 -8.84
C GLU A 51 -10.82 0.03 -8.98
N ILE A 52 -10.00 1.06 -9.16
CA ILE A 52 -8.54 0.97 -9.17
C ILE A 52 -7.97 2.07 -8.28
N GLU A 53 -7.12 1.69 -7.34
CA GLU A 53 -6.39 2.63 -6.50
C GLU A 53 -5.07 3.01 -7.17
N PHE A 54 -4.69 4.28 -7.12
CA PHE A 54 -3.41 4.77 -7.60
C PHE A 54 -2.56 5.27 -6.43
N LEU A 55 -1.56 4.49 -6.04
CA LEU A 55 -0.61 4.88 -4.99
C LEU A 55 0.39 5.90 -5.55
N CYS A 56 0.59 7.00 -4.83
CA CYS A 56 1.33 8.15 -5.30
C CYS A 56 2.50 8.50 -4.38
N ASP A 57 3.57 9.04 -4.97
CA ASP A 57 4.76 9.60 -4.31
C ASP A 57 5.57 8.60 -3.48
N TYR A 58 4.96 7.97 -2.48
CA TYR A 58 5.58 6.99 -1.59
C TYR A 58 4.60 5.90 -1.19
N ILE A 59 5.14 4.70 -1.01
CA ILE A 59 4.51 3.65 -0.19
C ILE A 59 5.40 3.36 1.00
N TYR A 60 4.80 2.80 2.05
CA TYR A 60 5.51 2.45 3.26
C TYR A 60 5.43 0.93 3.47
N ILE A 61 6.55 0.30 3.80
CA ILE A 61 6.52 -0.98 4.52
C ILE A 61 6.37 -0.61 5.99
N VAL A 62 5.29 -1.05 6.62
CA VAL A 62 5.00 -0.80 8.02
C VAL A 62 5.37 -2.07 8.78
N GLU A 63 6.49 -2.04 9.49
CA GLU A 63 6.95 -3.16 10.32
C GLU A 63 6.47 -3.00 11.75
N SER A 64 5.98 -4.10 12.32
CA SER A 64 5.63 -4.23 13.73
C SER A 64 6.02 -5.63 14.20
N LYS A 65 5.63 -6.00 15.43
CA LYS A 65 6.00 -7.29 16.03
C LYS A 65 4.79 -8.00 16.62
N GLN A 66 4.82 -9.32 16.58
CA GLN A 66 3.83 -10.14 17.28
C GLN A 66 4.43 -11.45 17.81
N ILE A 67 3.69 -12.13 18.67
CA ILE A 67 4.06 -13.46 19.18
C ILE A 67 3.54 -14.54 18.24
N CYS A 68 4.44 -15.33 17.65
CA CYS A 68 4.05 -16.42 16.77
C CYS A 68 3.21 -17.48 17.50
N TYR A 69 2.01 -17.78 17.01
CA TYR A 69 1.11 -18.77 17.63
C TYR A 69 1.69 -20.19 17.72
N LYS A 70 2.66 -20.53 16.85
CA LYS A 70 3.27 -21.87 16.81
C LYS A 70 4.47 -22.00 17.73
N CYS A 71 5.51 -21.18 17.53
CA CYS A 71 6.77 -21.30 18.29
C CYS A 71 6.81 -20.39 19.54
N ARG A 72 5.82 -19.51 19.72
CA ARG A 72 5.71 -18.56 20.85
C ARG A 72 6.87 -17.57 20.97
N GLN A 73 7.63 -17.40 19.89
CA GLN A 73 8.68 -16.39 19.80
C GLN A 73 8.13 -15.14 19.13
N GLU A 74 8.65 -13.99 19.54
CA GLU A 74 8.45 -12.74 18.83
C GLU A 74 8.98 -12.87 17.40
N THR A 75 8.21 -12.37 16.44
CA THR A 75 8.59 -12.29 15.03
C THR A 75 8.19 -10.92 14.49
N PRO A 76 9.04 -10.28 13.68
CA PRO A 76 8.60 -9.13 12.91
C PRO A 76 7.52 -9.56 11.92
N VAL A 77 6.61 -8.65 11.64
CA VAL A 77 5.58 -8.74 10.61
C VAL A 77 5.42 -7.39 9.95
N ILE A 78 4.96 -7.40 8.71
CA ILE A 78 4.75 -6.20 7.92
C ILE A 78 3.32 -6.10 7.38
N CYS A 79 2.88 -4.87 7.19
CA CYS A 79 1.85 -4.50 6.24
C CYS A 79 2.36 -3.34 5.38
N PHE A 80 1.47 -2.70 4.64
CA PHE A 80 1.81 -1.52 3.86
C PHE A 80 1.11 -0.29 4.40
N GLY A 81 1.61 0.88 4.01
CA GLY A 81 0.95 2.15 4.27
C GLY A 81 1.03 3.07 3.07
N VAL A 82 0.10 4.01 2.99
CA VAL A 82 0.04 5.01 1.93
C VAL A 82 -0.41 6.35 2.51
N GLU A 83 0.18 7.44 2.03
CA GLU A 83 -0.17 8.81 2.44
C GLU A 83 -0.91 9.57 1.35
N ARG A 84 -0.68 9.18 0.09
CA ARG A 84 -1.29 9.81 -1.07
C ARG A 84 -1.78 8.73 -2.01
N SER A 85 -3.08 8.60 -2.11
CA SER A 85 -3.72 7.78 -3.13
C SER A 85 -5.01 8.41 -3.65
N PHE A 86 -5.49 7.92 -4.79
CA PHE A 86 -6.80 8.26 -5.30
C PHE A 86 -7.40 7.03 -5.96
N CYS A 87 -8.70 6.86 -5.77
CA CYS A 87 -9.45 5.78 -6.39
C CYS A 87 -10.15 6.30 -7.64
N LEU A 88 -10.07 5.51 -8.70
CA LEU A 88 -10.83 5.69 -9.92
C LEU A 88 -11.90 4.59 -9.99
N ASP A 89 -13.14 4.98 -9.73
CA ASP A 89 -14.31 4.16 -10.03
C ASP A 89 -14.74 4.43 -11.47
N TYR A 90 -14.99 3.37 -12.23
CA TYR A 90 -15.41 3.49 -13.62
C TYR A 90 -16.45 2.45 -14.00
N GLU A 91 -17.36 2.90 -14.85
CA GLU A 91 -18.34 2.08 -15.51
C GLU A 91 -18.22 2.22 -17.01
N SER A 92 -18.16 1.10 -17.72
CA SER A 92 -18.07 1.01 -19.17
C SER A 92 -19.21 0.16 -19.68
N TYR A 93 -20.03 0.71 -20.57
CA TYR A 93 -21.13 -0.03 -21.17
C TYR A 93 -20.83 -0.31 -22.64
N TYR A 94 -21.08 -1.56 -23.04
CA TYR A 94 -20.79 -2.07 -24.37
C TYR A 94 -22.07 -2.49 -25.08
N ASP A 95 -22.10 -2.40 -26.41
CA ASP A 95 -23.17 -2.99 -27.22
C ASP A 95 -23.01 -4.51 -27.37
N GLU A 96 -23.94 -5.15 -28.08
CA GLU A 96 -23.94 -6.60 -28.32
C GLU A 96 -22.70 -7.08 -29.11
N ASP A 97 -22.05 -6.19 -29.87
CA ASP A 97 -20.84 -6.44 -30.64
C ASP A 97 -19.55 -6.12 -29.86
N ASN A 98 -19.65 -5.79 -28.56
CA ASN A 98 -18.56 -5.36 -27.67
C ASN A 98 -17.92 -4.01 -28.05
N ASN A 99 -18.63 -3.11 -28.72
CA ASN A 99 -18.19 -1.74 -28.92
C ASN A 99 -18.54 -0.89 -27.69
N LEU A 100 -17.60 -0.07 -27.22
CA LEU A 100 -17.81 0.84 -26.09
C LEU A 100 -18.82 1.94 -26.47
N LEU A 101 -19.97 1.97 -25.79
CA LEU A 101 -21.03 2.96 -25.99
C LEU A 101 -20.81 4.21 -25.15
N ASN A 102 -20.51 4.03 -23.87
CA ASN A 102 -20.19 5.10 -22.93
C ASN A 102 -19.23 4.60 -21.84
N GLN A 103 -18.54 5.55 -21.22
CA GLN A 103 -17.72 5.34 -20.05
C GLN A 103 -17.96 6.51 -19.10
N SER A 104 -18.21 6.22 -17.85
CA SER A 104 -18.28 7.22 -16.78
C SER A 104 -17.25 6.89 -15.73
N GLU A 105 -16.62 7.92 -15.21
CA GLU A 105 -15.59 7.84 -14.20
C GLU A 105 -15.88 8.78 -13.04
N THR A 106 -15.58 8.32 -11.83
CA THR A 106 -15.54 9.17 -10.63
C THR A 106 -14.19 8.98 -9.97
N GLU A 107 -13.51 10.09 -9.70
CA GLU A 107 -12.27 10.12 -8.94
C GLU A 107 -12.58 10.51 -7.50
N SER A 108 -12.18 9.69 -6.54
CA SER A 108 -12.13 10.07 -5.12
C SER A 108 -10.67 10.24 -4.72
N VAL A 109 -10.38 11.38 -4.10
CA VAL A 109 -9.03 11.74 -3.67
C VAL A 109 -9.02 11.84 -2.16
N GLU A 110 -8.16 11.05 -1.51
CA GLU A 110 -8.03 11.02 -0.06
C GLU A 110 -6.62 11.47 0.32
N PHE A 111 -6.45 12.79 0.47
CA PHE A 111 -5.19 13.43 0.87
C PHE A 111 -5.40 14.26 2.13
N ASP A 112 -5.29 13.65 3.30
CA ASP A 112 -5.32 14.35 4.61
C ASP A 112 -3.91 14.58 5.21
N ASN A 113 -2.86 14.08 4.54
CA ASN A 113 -1.46 14.06 4.99
C ASN A 113 -1.19 13.12 6.18
N GLU A 114 -2.05 12.14 6.38
CA GLU A 114 -1.85 11.03 7.31
C GLU A 114 -1.38 9.78 6.54
N ILE A 115 -0.76 8.83 7.25
CA ILE A 115 -0.38 7.54 6.65
C ILE A 115 -1.47 6.56 7.04
N HIS A 116 -2.20 6.03 6.07
CA HIS A 116 -3.21 5.01 6.30
C HIS A 116 -2.64 3.61 6.10
N ILE A 117 -3.11 2.66 6.91
CA ILE A 117 -2.72 1.26 6.81
C ILE A 117 -3.37 0.64 5.57
N MET A 118 -2.60 -0.18 4.87
CA MET A 118 -3.01 -0.93 3.70
C MET A 118 -2.56 -2.39 3.92
N PRO A 119 -3.45 -3.28 4.40
CA PRO A 119 -3.08 -4.65 4.79
C PRO A 119 -2.37 -5.44 3.69
N ALA A 120 -2.81 -5.26 2.45
CA ALA A 120 -2.20 -5.81 1.25
C ALA A 120 -2.61 -4.99 0.03
N PHE A 121 -1.82 -5.08 -1.04
CA PHE A 121 -2.20 -4.59 -2.36
C PHE A 121 -1.71 -5.54 -3.45
N SER A 122 -2.30 -5.45 -4.63
CA SER A 122 -1.94 -6.27 -5.78
C SER A 122 -2.16 -5.52 -7.09
N PRO A 123 -1.25 -5.62 -8.07
CA PRO A 123 -0.01 -6.38 -8.04
C PRO A 123 1.09 -5.67 -7.25
N ILE A 124 1.92 -6.45 -6.55
CA ILE A 124 3.17 -5.93 -5.97
C ILE A 124 4.25 -5.96 -7.06
N PRO A 125 5.01 -4.87 -7.30
CA PRO A 125 6.13 -4.88 -8.22
C PRO A 125 7.12 -6.00 -7.90
N GLU A 126 7.61 -6.71 -8.93
CA GLU A 126 8.45 -7.91 -8.75
C GLU A 126 9.70 -7.65 -7.90
N SER A 127 10.37 -6.51 -8.11
CA SER A 127 11.54 -6.11 -7.33
C SER A 127 11.20 -5.92 -5.84
N LEU A 128 10.03 -5.34 -5.55
CA LEU A 128 9.56 -5.18 -4.19
C LEU A 128 9.21 -6.55 -3.59
N LEU A 129 8.44 -7.39 -4.28
CA LEU A 129 8.06 -8.71 -3.78
C LEU A 129 9.30 -9.57 -3.43
N LYS A 130 10.33 -9.54 -4.29
CA LYS A 130 11.60 -10.23 -4.02
C LYS A 130 12.30 -9.68 -2.77
N TYR A 131 12.32 -8.37 -2.60
CA TYR A 131 12.87 -7.74 -1.40
C TYR A 131 12.11 -8.17 -0.14
N LEU A 132 10.77 -8.17 -0.20
CA LEU A 132 9.90 -8.59 0.90
C LEU A 132 10.12 -10.05 1.32
N GLU A 133 10.26 -10.95 0.35
CA GLU A 133 10.55 -12.36 0.61
C GLU A 133 11.91 -12.53 1.31
N GLN A 134 12.95 -11.83 0.83
CA GLN A 134 14.32 -11.95 1.33
C GLN A 134 14.53 -11.33 2.71
N HIS A 135 13.87 -10.21 3.00
CA HIS A 135 14.15 -9.40 4.19
C HIS A 135 13.07 -9.49 5.27
N PHE A 136 11.83 -9.76 4.89
CA PHE A 136 10.69 -9.76 5.82
C PHE A 136 9.96 -11.10 5.92
N HIS A 137 10.39 -12.14 5.19
CA HIS A 137 9.70 -13.43 5.12
C HIS A 137 8.21 -13.26 4.74
N TYR A 138 7.94 -12.31 3.84
CA TYR A 138 6.62 -12.07 3.29
C TYR A 138 6.55 -12.67 1.88
N HIS A 139 5.83 -13.78 1.75
CA HIS A 139 5.76 -14.55 0.52
C HIS A 139 4.46 -15.36 0.46
N MET A 140 4.24 -16.06 -0.65
CA MET A 140 3.04 -16.89 -0.82
C MET A 140 3.00 -18.01 0.23
N GLY A 141 1.85 -18.22 0.86
CA GLY A 141 1.65 -19.30 1.81
C GLY A 141 0.20 -19.77 1.84
N TYR A 142 0.00 -21.06 2.13
CA TYR A 142 -1.33 -21.67 2.20
C TYR A 142 -1.92 -21.57 3.61
N SER A 143 -3.14 -21.02 3.71
CA SER A 143 -3.90 -20.99 4.96
C SER A 143 -4.94 -22.10 4.99
N ASN A 144 -4.79 -23.06 5.90
CA ASN A 144 -5.79 -24.10 6.12
C ASN A 144 -7.13 -23.52 6.60
N PHE A 145 -7.11 -22.39 7.31
CA PHE A 145 -8.33 -21.74 7.81
C PHE A 145 -9.14 -21.09 6.69
N ARG A 146 -8.46 -20.47 5.70
CA ARG A 146 -9.11 -19.84 4.55
C ARG A 146 -9.26 -20.77 3.34
N GLY A 147 -8.56 -21.89 3.32
CA GLY A 147 -8.57 -22.85 2.21
C GLY A 147 -7.85 -22.38 0.94
N CYS A 148 -7.10 -21.27 0.98
CA CYS A 148 -6.44 -20.67 -0.17
C CYS A 148 -5.00 -20.24 0.13
N SER A 149 -4.22 -20.02 -0.94
CA SER A 149 -2.89 -19.40 -0.87
C SER A 149 -2.98 -17.89 -1.10
N TYR A 150 -2.23 -17.12 -0.33
CA TYR A 150 -2.08 -15.67 -0.51
C TYR A 150 -0.71 -15.21 -0.03
N LEU A 151 -0.31 -13.99 -0.42
CA LEU A 151 0.91 -13.36 0.10
C LEU A 151 0.71 -13.04 1.58
N ALA A 152 1.59 -13.59 2.43
CA ALA A 152 1.42 -13.53 3.86
C ALA A 152 2.76 -13.39 4.58
N ASN A 153 2.70 -12.83 5.77
CA ASN A 153 3.80 -12.85 6.72
C ASN A 153 4.10 -14.29 7.17
N HIS A 154 5.37 -14.63 7.32
CA HIS A 154 5.80 -15.90 7.90
C HIS A 154 6.73 -15.65 9.08
N CYS A 155 6.61 -16.46 10.12
CA CYS A 155 7.47 -16.35 11.29
C CYS A 155 8.94 -16.54 10.91
N HIS A 156 9.79 -15.59 11.27
CA HIS A 156 11.23 -15.62 10.95
C HIS A 156 11.96 -16.82 11.57
N ARG A 157 11.42 -17.37 12.67
CA ARG A 157 12.03 -18.48 13.42
C ARG A 157 11.60 -19.86 12.94
N CYS A 158 10.30 -20.05 12.69
CA CYS A 158 9.73 -21.37 12.39
C CYS A 158 9.05 -21.49 11.03
N GLY A 159 9.05 -20.40 10.23
CA GLY A 159 8.48 -20.35 8.89
C GLY A 159 6.96 -20.49 8.85
N LYS A 160 6.26 -20.44 9.99
CA LYS A 160 4.81 -20.63 10.00
C LYS A 160 4.11 -19.36 9.54
N LEU A 161 3.19 -19.49 8.58
CA LEU A 161 2.30 -18.41 8.13
C LEU A 161 1.64 -17.74 9.32
N GLN A 162 1.71 -16.41 9.36
CA GLN A 162 1.04 -15.51 10.28
C GLN A 162 -0.19 -14.94 9.57
N GLY A 163 -1.38 -15.31 10.03
CA GLY A 163 -2.63 -15.04 9.29
C GLY A 163 -3.12 -13.60 9.47
N ASN A 164 -3.66 -13.03 8.40
CA ASN A 164 -4.15 -11.64 8.36
C ASN A 164 -5.16 -11.31 9.47
N HIS A 165 -6.01 -12.26 9.86
CA HIS A 165 -6.99 -12.05 10.93
C HIS A 165 -6.35 -11.54 12.23
N PHE A 166 -5.25 -12.16 12.67
CA PHE A 166 -4.52 -11.72 13.87
C PHE A 166 -3.65 -10.48 13.64
N LEU A 167 -3.44 -10.10 12.38
CA LEU A 167 -2.64 -8.95 11.99
C LEU A 167 -3.46 -7.70 11.75
N PHE A 168 -4.78 -7.79 11.57
CA PHE A 168 -5.59 -6.65 11.15
C PHE A 168 -6.96 -6.59 11.82
N ASP A 169 -7.57 -7.74 12.15
CA ASP A 169 -8.99 -7.80 12.54
C ASP A 169 -9.20 -7.89 14.06
N GLU A 170 -8.15 -8.20 14.84
CA GLU A 170 -8.22 -8.37 16.29
C GLU A 170 -7.76 -7.10 17.05
N PRO A 171 -8.34 -6.77 18.22
CA PRO A 171 -7.92 -5.60 19.01
C PRO A 171 -6.45 -5.64 19.45
N GLU A 172 -5.87 -6.83 19.64
CA GLU A 172 -4.45 -7.02 19.97
C GLU A 172 -3.55 -7.08 18.72
N SER A 173 -4.09 -6.76 17.55
CA SER A 173 -3.36 -6.72 16.30
C SER A 173 -2.18 -5.73 16.38
N PRO A 174 -1.01 -6.09 15.84
CA PRO A 174 0.13 -5.18 15.75
C PRO A 174 -0.08 -3.99 14.80
N PHE A 175 -1.14 -4.01 13.99
CA PHE A 175 -1.51 -2.94 13.05
C PHE A 175 -2.87 -2.30 13.38
N TYR A 176 -3.46 -2.62 14.53
CA TYR A 176 -4.60 -1.87 15.05
C TYR A 176 -4.08 -0.64 15.81
N ILE A 177 -4.09 0.51 15.13
CA ILE A 177 -3.54 1.76 15.67
C ILE A 177 -4.65 2.53 16.36
N ASP A 178 -4.75 2.37 17.68
CA ASP A 178 -5.77 3.00 18.53
C ASP A 178 -5.22 4.10 19.45
N SER A 179 -3.91 4.37 19.35
CA SER A 179 -3.21 5.24 20.29
C SER A 179 -1.83 5.64 19.78
N ALA A 180 -1.30 6.72 20.34
CA ALA A 180 0.08 7.14 20.13
C ALA A 180 1.09 6.04 20.51
N LYS A 181 0.77 5.23 21.53
CA LYS A 181 1.60 4.10 21.97
C LYS A 181 1.59 2.93 20.99
N ALA A 182 0.45 2.64 20.36
CA ALA A 182 0.38 1.64 19.30
C ALA A 182 1.24 2.10 18.10
N ALA A 183 1.05 3.35 17.65
CA ALA A 183 1.83 3.94 16.58
C ALA A 183 3.36 3.95 16.84
N ALA A 184 3.78 4.21 18.09
CA ALA A 184 5.19 4.23 18.47
C ALA A 184 5.91 2.87 18.37
N GLN A 185 5.16 1.77 18.27
CA GLN A 185 5.72 0.43 18.08
C GLN A 185 6.06 0.12 16.62
N LEU A 186 5.59 0.97 15.69
CA LEU A 186 5.80 0.78 14.26
C LEU A 186 7.20 1.26 13.84
N LYS A 187 7.68 0.68 12.76
CA LYS A 187 8.83 1.17 12.00
C LYS A 187 8.44 1.31 10.54
N LEU A 188 8.64 2.50 9.97
CA LEU A 188 8.18 2.83 8.63
C LEU A 188 9.37 2.84 7.67
N TYR A 189 9.31 2.05 6.59
CA TYR A 189 10.26 2.12 5.49
C TYR A 189 9.59 2.76 4.29
N GLN A 190 9.91 4.04 4.05
CA GLN A 190 9.40 4.82 2.95
C GLN A 190 10.14 4.45 1.64
N ILE A 191 9.37 4.05 0.63
CA ILE A 191 9.85 3.71 -0.70
C ILE A 191 9.29 4.72 -1.68
N PHE A 192 10.18 5.41 -2.39
CA PHE A 192 9.78 6.38 -3.42
C PHE A 192 9.17 5.70 -4.64
N LEU A 193 8.03 6.21 -5.07
CA LEU A 193 7.36 5.83 -6.30
C LEU A 193 7.66 6.87 -7.40
N PRO A 194 8.58 6.59 -8.34
CA PRO A 194 8.86 7.51 -9.45
C PRO A 194 7.66 7.67 -10.42
N TYR A 195 6.70 6.76 -10.35
CA TYR A 195 5.48 6.71 -11.15
C TYR A 195 4.31 6.30 -10.25
N ASP A 196 3.11 6.80 -10.54
CA ASP A 196 1.89 6.39 -9.85
C ASP A 196 1.66 4.89 -10.10
N LEU A 197 1.35 4.15 -9.04
CA LEU A 197 1.26 2.69 -9.06
C LEU A 197 -0.22 2.24 -8.99
N PRO A 198 -0.80 1.72 -10.09
CA PRO A 198 -2.17 1.21 -10.09
C PRO A 198 -2.25 -0.15 -9.39
N VAL A 199 -3.17 -0.28 -8.44
CA VAL A 199 -3.34 -1.49 -7.63
C VAL A 199 -4.81 -1.75 -7.29
N TYR A 200 -5.10 -2.99 -6.93
CA TYR A 200 -6.19 -3.34 -6.02
C TYR A 200 -5.64 -3.26 -4.60
N ALA A 201 -6.21 -2.39 -3.80
CA ALA A 201 -5.86 -2.22 -2.41
C ALA A 201 -7.12 -2.00 -1.59
N GLU A 202 -7.08 -2.42 -0.34
CA GLU A 202 -8.02 -1.99 0.68
C GLU A 202 -7.23 -1.08 1.61
N ILE A 203 -7.61 0.19 1.66
CA ILE A 203 -7.00 1.18 2.57
C ILE A 203 -7.93 1.28 3.78
N THR A 204 -7.36 1.07 4.97
CA THR A 204 -8.09 1.15 6.24
C THR A 204 -7.83 2.49 6.90
N PHE A 205 -8.89 3.23 7.17
CA PHE A 205 -8.83 4.54 7.82
C PHE A 205 -9.12 4.42 9.31
N GLY A 206 -8.17 4.83 10.14
CA GLY A 206 -8.28 4.89 11.59
C GLY A 206 -8.32 6.33 12.09
N SER A 207 -9.12 6.60 13.14
CA SER A 207 -9.17 7.92 13.78
C SER A 207 -7.83 8.36 14.42
N GLU A 208 -6.92 7.41 14.60
CA GLU A 208 -5.63 7.59 15.24
C GLU A 208 -4.45 7.50 14.25
N ASP A 209 -4.71 7.42 12.94
CA ASP A 209 -3.69 7.38 11.88
C ASP A 209 -2.76 8.60 11.93
N MET A 210 -3.26 9.75 12.40
CA MET A 210 -2.48 10.95 12.70
C MET A 210 -1.26 10.71 13.60
N TYR A 211 -1.22 9.63 14.39
CA TYR A 211 -0.09 9.29 15.24
C TYR A 211 1.00 8.50 14.51
N ILE A 212 0.70 7.81 13.40
CA ILE A 212 1.65 6.94 12.71
C ILE A 212 2.91 7.73 12.33
N LYS A 213 2.73 8.85 11.62
CA LYS A 213 3.83 9.73 11.20
C LYS A 213 4.48 10.51 12.35
N LYS A 214 3.76 10.72 13.46
CA LYS A 214 4.24 11.49 14.62
C LYS A 214 5.05 10.64 15.61
N CYS A 215 4.73 9.37 15.73
CA CYS A 215 5.29 8.48 16.75
C CYS A 215 6.27 7.46 16.19
N ALA A 216 6.14 7.06 14.92
CA ALA A 216 7.01 6.05 14.33
C ALA A 216 8.21 6.70 13.62
N PRO A 217 9.43 6.15 13.77
CA PRO A 217 10.56 6.57 12.96
C PRO A 217 10.37 6.16 11.49
N ILE A 218 10.75 7.05 10.59
CA ILE A 218 10.68 6.85 9.13
C ILE A 218 12.08 6.67 8.58
N TYR A 219 12.28 5.60 7.83
CA TYR A 219 13.51 5.30 7.13
C TYR A 219 13.26 5.35 5.63
N ARG A 220 14.06 6.11 4.89
CA ARG A 220 14.08 6.01 3.44
C ARG A 220 14.75 4.70 3.05
N LEU A 221 14.07 3.90 2.23
CA LEU A 221 14.53 2.61 1.75
C LEU A 221 14.65 2.61 0.22
N ASP A 222 15.85 2.31 -0.26
CA ASP A 222 16.10 1.92 -1.65
C ASP A 222 16.20 0.39 -1.74
N ILE A 223 15.16 -0.24 -2.30
CA ILE A 223 15.05 -1.69 -2.44
C ILE A 223 16.03 -2.29 -3.48
N HIS A 224 16.67 -1.46 -4.31
CA HIS A 224 17.63 -1.93 -5.31
C HIS A 224 19.06 -1.93 -4.77
N THR A 225 19.38 -0.98 -3.90
CA THR A 225 20.71 -0.88 -3.25
C THR A 225 20.73 -1.43 -1.83
N ASN A 226 19.56 -1.81 -1.28
CA ASN A 226 19.35 -2.19 0.13
C ASN A 226 19.79 -1.11 1.11
N LYS A 227 19.86 0.15 0.65
CA LYS A 227 20.27 1.28 1.47
C LYS A 227 19.09 1.74 2.32
N VAL A 228 19.33 1.85 3.63
CA VAL A 228 18.36 2.34 4.61
C VAL A 228 18.97 3.54 5.31
N GLU A 229 18.28 4.68 5.24
CA GLU A 229 18.70 5.92 5.89
C GLU A 229 17.54 6.46 6.73
N LEU A 230 17.85 6.97 7.93
CA LEU A 230 16.85 7.64 8.74
C LEU A 230 16.40 8.92 8.02
N GLU A 231 15.11 9.01 7.71
CA GLU A 231 14.49 10.17 7.07
C GLU A 231 13.89 11.12 8.11
N SER A 232 13.19 10.57 9.10
CA SER A 232 12.59 11.33 10.19
C SER A 232 12.62 10.54 11.49
N GLU A 233 13.04 11.20 12.56
CA GLU A 233 12.78 10.73 13.92
C GLU A 233 11.31 10.92 14.29
N PRO A 234 10.80 10.22 15.33
CA PRO A 234 9.52 10.53 15.93
C PRO A 234 9.43 12.00 16.33
N VAL A 235 8.31 12.63 15.99
CA VAL A 235 8.01 14.01 16.36
C VAL A 235 7.70 14.10 17.85
N LEU A 236 6.96 13.13 18.38
CA LEU A 236 6.63 13.06 19.80
C LEU A 236 7.71 12.32 20.58
N SER A 237 8.10 12.90 21.71
CA SER A 237 8.95 12.24 22.70
C SER A 237 8.21 11.09 23.40
N LEU A 238 8.98 10.18 24.02
CA LEU A 238 8.43 9.08 24.82
C LEU A 238 7.50 9.59 25.94
N ASP A 239 7.87 10.69 26.60
CA ASP A 239 7.06 11.28 27.67
C ASP A 239 5.73 11.83 27.15
N GLU A 240 5.73 12.48 25.98
CA GLU A 240 4.49 12.96 25.33
C GLU A 240 3.58 11.80 24.92
N ILE A 241 4.14 10.73 24.35
CA ILE A 241 3.39 9.53 23.96
C ILE A 241 2.76 8.86 25.19
N LEU A 242 3.49 8.76 26.29
CA LEU A 242 2.99 8.20 27.55
C LEU A 242 1.87 9.08 28.14
N ASN A 243 2.03 10.40 28.11
CA ASN A 243 1.02 11.34 28.61
C ASN A 243 -0.28 11.26 27.80
N LEU A 244 -0.21 11.21 26.46
CA LEU A 244 -1.37 11.05 25.58
C LEU A 244 -2.12 9.73 25.83
N SER A 245 -1.36 8.66 26.12
CA SER A 245 -1.93 7.33 26.38
C SER A 245 -2.51 7.19 27.79
N SER A 246 -2.16 8.11 28.70
CA SER A 246 -2.53 8.04 30.12
C SER A 246 -3.85 8.69 30.48
N GLY A 247 -4.48 9.40 29.53
CA GLY A 247 -5.85 9.95 29.55
C GLY A 247 -6.59 9.93 30.89
N THR A 248 -6.01 10.53 31.92
CA THR A 248 -6.72 10.91 33.13
C THR A 248 -7.04 12.37 32.93
N TYR A 249 -8.34 12.66 32.79
CA TYR A 249 -8.87 14.01 32.85
C TYR A 249 -8.36 14.68 34.14
N PHE A 250 -7.30 15.48 34.05
CA PHE A 250 -7.06 16.49 35.06
C PHE A 250 -8.02 17.64 34.77
N SER A 251 -9.21 17.54 35.36
CA SER A 251 -10.10 18.68 35.56
C SER A 251 -9.32 19.74 36.33
N ILE A 252 -8.89 20.79 35.64
CA ILE A 252 -8.39 22.00 36.28
C ILE A 252 -9.60 22.69 36.90
N LYS A 253 -9.61 22.76 38.24
CA LYS A 253 -10.52 23.61 39.02
C LYS A 253 -10.08 25.07 38.93
#